data_AF-A0A2K0WB10-F1
#
_entry.id   AF-A0A2K0WB10-F1
#
_cell.length_a   1.000
_cell.length_b   1.000
_cell.length_c   1.000
_cell.angle_alpha   90.00
_cell.angle_beta   90.00
_cell.angle_gamma   90.00
#
_symmetry.space_group_name_H-M   'P 1'
#
loop_
_entity.id
_entity.type
_entity.pdbx_description
1 polymer ?
#
loop_
_entity_poly.entity_id
_entity_poly.type
_entity_poly.pdbx_seq_one_letter_code
_entity_poly.pdbx_strand_id
1 'polypeptide(L)'
;MDILEKGSLSYVQGLVLTASYLQKRNKPNSGFVLIGIGWSMALAIGLHREFSLPSSSPFMMEIRRRAWWTLFVFVSGAQLTLGRPPASLVGVNVRPPSNLNDQDLAVDMENLPDSSDGPSTTACLVQHAKLAQIANMVQVELLAHQIPGHERAVTLDRGIAQRHRDLPPYFDEKLVLETWFEIPKRILRWRSFHLHIILNRPILFRIIRDKGTLDRSVEPISACLDVAEQCIESICAYLEREPEHLNGLGWYATYCLITATFVQATCYIYDPAHTLAPTWKSHLKRAVDCLSNLGATNSTAFRARDILKRLLDQSELFLSLCETPTDPMADSSLQSSAVGIWELTTQDQASTSHKAAAQDRNTIFLGERAMPFPFYAQSSSDAELLDATRRIMLQESSDSTF
;
A
#
# COMPACT_ATOMS: atom_id res chain seq x y z
N MET A 1 -10.31 18.40 27.35
CA MET A 1 -10.23 17.12 26.57
C MET A 1 -11.54 16.82 25.85
N ASP A 2 -12.46 17.78 25.83
CA ASP A 2 -13.91 17.61 25.75
C ASP A 2 -14.38 17.09 24.38
N ILE A 3 -13.60 17.34 23.32
CA ILE A 3 -13.82 16.81 21.96
C ILE A 3 -13.68 15.28 21.92
N LEU A 4 -12.84 14.68 22.77
CA LEU A 4 -12.69 13.23 22.88
C LEU A 4 -13.79 12.59 23.75
N GLU A 5 -14.39 13.36 24.65
CA GLU A 5 -15.50 12.92 25.50
C GLU A 5 -16.84 12.99 24.77
N LYS A 6 -17.03 13.97 23.88
CA LYS A 6 -18.24 14.17 23.09
C LYS A 6 -17.98 13.85 21.61
N GLY A 7 -18.14 12.59 21.23
CA GLY A 7 -18.07 12.19 19.83
C GLY A 7 -19.19 12.81 18.98
N SER A 8 -18.88 13.19 17.74
CA SER A 8 -19.86 13.66 16.76
C SER A 8 -19.50 13.20 15.35
N LEU A 9 -20.48 13.16 14.45
CA LEU A 9 -20.27 12.83 13.03
C LEU A 9 -19.25 13.78 12.37
N SER A 10 -19.36 15.08 12.65
CA SER A 10 -18.46 16.11 12.13
C SER A 10 -17.03 15.98 12.66
N TYR A 11 -16.85 15.54 13.92
CA TYR A 11 -15.51 15.25 14.46
C TYR A 11 -14.89 14.02 13.79
N VAL A 12 -15.65 12.95 13.54
CA VAL A 12 -15.16 11.80 12.77
C VAL A 12 -14.73 12.24 11.37
N GLN A 13 -15.57 13.02 10.66
CA GLN A 13 -15.23 13.56 9.34
C GLN A 13 -13.96 14.42 9.36
N GLY A 14 -13.83 15.34 10.32
CA GLY A 14 -12.66 16.20 10.48
C GLY A 14 -11.37 15.41 10.76
N LEU A 15 -11.44 14.37 11.61
CA LEU A 15 -10.31 13.48 11.91
C LEU A 15 -9.86 12.70 10.67
N VAL A 16 -10.79 12.18 9.86
CA VAL A 16 -10.49 11.49 8.60
C VAL A 16 -9.81 12.42 7.60
N LEU A 17 -10.32 13.64 7.42
CA LEU A 17 -9.73 14.64 6.53
C LEU A 17 -8.33 15.05 6.99
N THR A 18 -8.14 15.30 8.29
CA THR A 18 -6.83 15.65 8.86
C THR A 18 -5.83 14.51 8.73
N ALA A 19 -6.26 13.26 8.96
CA ALA A 19 -5.42 12.08 8.77
C ALA A 19 -4.96 11.93 7.31
N SER A 20 -5.88 12.11 6.34
CA SER A 20 -5.56 12.08 4.92
C SER A 20 -4.60 13.20 4.50
N TYR A 21 -4.77 14.40 5.07
CA TYR A 21 -3.84 15.53 4.87
C TYR A 21 -2.44 15.20 5.41
N LEU A 22 -2.33 14.69 6.65
CA LEU A 22 -1.04 14.35 7.25
C LEU A 22 -0.31 13.26 6.46
N GLN A 23 -1.00 12.24 5.95
CA GLN A 23 -0.42 11.24 5.05
C GLN A 23 0.20 11.89 3.81
N LYS A 24 -0.54 12.77 3.13
CA LYS A 24 -0.09 13.52 1.94
C LYS A 24 1.04 14.53 2.24
N ARG A 25 1.21 14.93 3.50
CA ARG A 25 2.29 15.82 3.99
C ARG A 25 3.46 15.06 4.61
N ASN A 26 3.65 13.78 4.27
CA ASN A 26 4.72 12.92 4.77
C ASN A 26 4.74 12.76 6.30
N LYS A 27 3.58 12.84 6.97
CA LYS A 27 3.39 12.55 8.40
C LYS A 27 2.45 11.36 8.63
N PRO A 28 2.70 10.19 7.99
CA PRO A 28 1.78 9.04 8.03
C PRO A 28 1.55 8.46 9.43
N ASN A 29 2.56 8.47 10.32
CA ASN A 29 2.39 7.99 11.69
C ASN A 29 1.40 8.87 12.49
N SER A 30 1.51 10.20 12.38
CA SER A 30 0.54 11.13 12.98
C SER A 30 -0.85 10.98 12.37
N GLY A 31 -0.94 10.78 11.05
CA GLY A 31 -2.19 10.46 10.36
C GLY A 31 -2.81 9.15 10.84
N PHE A 32 -2.00 8.11 11.11
CA PHE A 32 -2.46 6.83 11.64
C PHE A 32 -3.02 6.93 13.06
N VAL A 33 -2.43 7.77 13.92
CA VAL A 33 -3.00 8.05 15.25
C VAL A 33 -4.35 8.76 15.11
N LEU A 34 -4.46 9.78 14.27
CA LEU A 34 -5.72 10.50 14.07
C LEU A 34 -6.83 9.63 13.46
N ILE A 35 -6.53 8.78 12.47
CA ILE A 35 -7.54 7.87 11.91
C ILE A 35 -7.98 6.81 12.93
N GLY A 36 -7.08 6.39 13.83
CA GLY A 36 -7.41 5.54 14.97
C GLY A 36 -8.37 6.20 15.97
N ILE A 37 -8.17 7.49 16.28
CA ILE A 37 -9.11 8.27 17.09
C ILE A 37 -10.47 8.39 16.37
N GLY A 38 -10.45 8.66 15.06
CA GLY A 38 -11.66 8.72 14.23
C GLY A 38 -12.44 7.40 14.22
N TRP A 39 -11.74 6.26 14.14
CA TRP A 39 -12.31 4.92 14.23
C TRP A 39 -12.96 4.67 15.59
N SER A 40 -12.23 4.90 16.69
CA SER A 40 -12.76 4.73 18.05
C SER A 40 -13.96 5.63 18.32
N MET A 41 -13.94 6.89 17.85
CA MET A 41 -15.06 7.83 17.99
C MET A 41 -16.28 7.39 17.17
N ALA A 42 -16.07 6.89 15.95
CA ALA A 42 -17.14 6.36 15.12
C ALA A 42 -17.82 5.13 15.75
N LEU A 43 -17.06 4.25 16.40
CA LEU A 43 -17.60 3.14 17.17
C LEU A 43 -18.37 3.65 18.41
N ALA A 44 -17.83 4.63 19.14
CA ALA A 44 -18.46 5.19 20.34
C ALA A 44 -19.83 5.83 20.07
N ILE A 45 -19.99 6.55 18.95
CA ILE A 45 -21.29 7.13 18.53
C ILE A 45 -22.16 6.16 17.71
N GLY A 46 -21.72 4.91 17.55
CA GLY A 46 -22.48 3.85 16.89
C GLY A 46 -22.61 3.98 15.37
N LEU A 47 -21.65 4.61 14.66
CA LEU A 47 -21.67 4.66 13.18
C LEU A 47 -21.59 3.28 12.54
N HIS A 48 -21.01 2.29 13.23
CA HIS A 48 -20.96 0.89 12.80
C HIS A 48 -22.31 0.14 12.89
N ARG A 49 -23.37 0.82 13.37
CA ARG A 49 -24.69 0.23 13.56
C ARG A 49 -25.77 0.99 12.80
N GLU A 50 -26.51 0.28 11.96
CA GLU A 50 -27.83 0.69 11.48
C GLU A 50 -28.92 0.09 12.38
N PHE A 51 -29.89 0.94 12.75
CA PHE A 51 -31.11 0.55 13.45
C PHE A 51 -32.31 1.07 12.65
N SER A 52 -33.28 0.20 12.38
CA SER A 52 -34.53 0.56 11.72
C SER A 52 -35.48 1.25 12.71
N LEU A 53 -35.19 2.49 13.08
CA LEU A 53 -36.07 3.31 13.92
C LEU A 53 -37.16 3.95 13.06
N PRO A 54 -38.45 3.87 13.42
CA PRO A 54 -39.54 4.45 12.61
C PRO A 54 -39.43 5.95 12.34
N SER A 55 -38.63 6.69 13.13
CA SER A 55 -38.40 8.13 13.03
C SER A 55 -37.01 8.52 12.52
N SER A 56 -36.22 7.60 11.96
CA SER A 56 -34.89 7.94 11.43
C SER A 56 -34.98 8.64 10.08
N SER A 57 -34.53 9.90 10.00
CA SER A 57 -34.38 10.63 8.73
C SER A 57 -33.56 9.80 7.71
N PRO A 58 -34.11 9.52 6.51
CA PRO A 58 -33.41 8.79 5.45
C PRO A 58 -32.12 9.48 5.02
N PHE A 59 -32.15 10.81 4.90
CA PHE A 59 -30.99 11.66 4.67
C PHE A 59 -29.87 11.38 5.68
N MET A 60 -30.18 11.51 6.98
CA MET A 60 -29.18 11.31 8.04
C MET A 60 -28.64 9.88 8.07
N MET A 61 -29.46 8.88 7.73
CA MET A 61 -29.00 7.49 7.62
C MET A 61 -28.00 7.32 6.47
N GLU A 62 -28.27 7.92 5.31
CA GLU A 62 -27.38 7.86 4.15
C GLU A 62 -26.05 8.61 4.40
N ILE A 63 -26.07 9.79 5.02
CA ILE A 63 -24.84 10.49 5.42
C ILE A 63 -24.03 9.65 6.42
N ARG A 64 -24.68 8.93 7.37
CA ARG A 64 -23.99 8.00 8.28
C ARG A 64 -23.31 6.85 7.54
N ARG A 65 -23.96 6.23 6.55
CA ARG A 65 -23.34 5.18 5.71
C ARG A 65 -22.11 5.72 4.99
N ARG A 66 -22.24 6.85 4.32
CA ARG A 66 -21.15 7.47 3.55
C ARG A 66 -19.96 7.79 4.44
N ALA A 67 -20.19 8.36 5.63
CA ALA A 67 -19.13 8.62 6.61
C ALA A 67 -18.47 7.33 7.12
N TRP A 68 -19.25 6.31 7.49
CA TRP A 68 -18.74 5.02 7.96
C TRP A 68 -17.86 4.32 6.91
N TRP A 69 -18.36 4.18 5.68
CA TRP A 69 -17.62 3.50 4.61
C TRP A 69 -16.41 4.31 4.15
N THR A 70 -16.47 5.64 4.16
CA THR A 70 -15.30 6.50 3.88
C THR A 70 -14.21 6.28 4.92
N LEU A 71 -14.58 6.33 6.21
CA LEU A 71 -13.69 6.04 7.33
C LEU A 71 -13.06 4.63 7.19
N PHE A 72 -13.87 3.60 6.92
CA PHE A 72 -13.38 2.24 6.73
C PHE A 72 -12.35 2.15 5.59
N VAL A 73 -12.60 2.78 4.45
CA VAL A 73 -11.67 2.81 3.30
C VAL A 73 -10.32 3.44 3.65
N PHE A 74 -10.32 4.53 4.44
CA PHE A 74 -9.10 5.18 4.91
C PHE A 74 -8.37 4.39 5.99
N VAL A 75 -9.11 3.82 6.96
CA VAL A 75 -8.54 2.95 8.02
C VAL A 75 -7.87 1.72 7.40
N SER A 76 -8.60 0.98 6.55
CA SER A 76 -8.08 -0.16 5.79
C SER A 76 -6.86 0.22 4.94
N GLY A 77 -6.92 1.34 4.21
CA GLY A 77 -5.79 1.82 3.42
C GLY A 77 -4.55 2.13 4.25
N ALA A 78 -4.70 2.85 5.37
CA ALA A 78 -3.60 3.19 6.26
C ALA A 78 -3.03 1.95 6.97
N GLN A 79 -3.89 1.02 7.42
CA GLN A 79 -3.48 -0.25 8.00
C GLN A 79 -2.71 -1.10 6.99
N LEU A 80 -3.14 -1.18 5.73
CA LEU A 80 -2.46 -1.91 4.66
C LEU A 80 -1.06 -1.33 4.40
N THR A 81 -0.97 -0.03 4.14
CA THR A 81 0.29 0.67 3.87
C THR A 81 1.28 0.53 5.04
N LEU A 82 0.80 0.61 6.27
CA LEU A 82 1.61 0.48 7.49
C LEU A 82 1.69 -0.96 8.01
N GLY A 83 1.17 -1.94 7.26
CA GLY A 83 0.97 -3.34 7.64
C GLY A 83 0.66 -3.55 9.12
N ARG A 84 -0.38 -2.88 9.62
CA ARG A 84 -0.98 -3.09 10.94
C ARG A 84 -2.18 -4.04 10.81
N PRO A 85 -2.60 -4.76 11.86
CA PRO A 85 -3.77 -5.64 11.78
C PRO A 85 -4.99 -4.91 11.18
N PRO A 86 -5.74 -5.54 10.25
CA PRO A 86 -6.81 -4.89 9.53
C PRO A 86 -8.04 -4.65 10.42
N ALA A 87 -8.79 -3.58 10.13
CA ALA A 87 -10.04 -3.29 10.81
C ALA A 87 -11.07 -4.40 10.57
N SER A 88 -11.56 -4.98 11.67
CA SER A 88 -12.61 -5.99 11.63
C SER A 88 -13.95 -5.36 11.27
N LEU A 89 -14.70 -6.04 10.39
CA LEU A 89 -16.12 -5.76 10.12
C LEU A 89 -17.06 -6.68 10.91
N VAL A 90 -16.54 -7.52 11.82
CA VAL A 90 -17.37 -8.37 12.68
C VAL A 90 -18.22 -7.49 13.59
N GLY A 91 -19.54 -7.71 13.59
CA GLY A 91 -20.50 -6.92 14.36
C GLY A 91 -20.89 -5.58 13.72
N VAL A 92 -20.49 -5.32 12.48
CA VAL A 92 -20.91 -4.16 11.68
C VAL A 92 -22.12 -4.56 10.82
N ASN A 93 -23.22 -3.80 10.88
CA ASN A 93 -24.43 -4.05 10.08
C ASN A 93 -24.84 -2.87 9.17
N VAL A 94 -23.91 -1.94 8.92
CA VAL A 94 -24.11 -0.79 8.02
C VAL A 94 -24.24 -1.29 6.58
N ARG A 95 -25.30 -0.86 5.88
CA ARG A 95 -25.51 -1.17 4.47
C ARG A 95 -24.56 -0.36 3.58
N PRO A 96 -24.22 -0.84 2.37
CA PRO A 96 -23.56 -0.01 1.37
C PRO A 96 -24.33 1.29 1.12
N PRO A 97 -23.67 2.43 0.85
CA PRO A 97 -24.33 3.68 0.46
C PRO A 97 -25.10 3.51 -0.86
N SER A 98 -26.22 4.22 -1.02
CA SER A 98 -27.00 4.25 -2.27
C SER A 98 -26.30 5.10 -3.33
N ASN A 99 -26.39 4.74 -4.62
CA ASN A 99 -25.72 5.49 -5.69
C ASN A 99 -26.46 6.80 -6.03
N LEU A 100 -26.34 7.80 -5.15
CA LEU A 100 -27.05 9.08 -5.24
C LEU A 100 -26.06 10.24 -5.28
N ASN A 101 -26.39 11.31 -6.02
CA ASN A 101 -25.62 12.55 -5.99
C ASN A 101 -26.02 13.38 -4.77
N ASP A 102 -25.14 14.28 -4.35
CA ASP A 102 -25.40 15.14 -3.19
C ASP A 102 -26.50 16.18 -3.47
N GLN A 103 -26.77 16.48 -4.75
CA GLN A 103 -27.86 17.35 -5.21
C GLN A 103 -29.24 16.68 -5.08
N ASP A 104 -29.29 15.34 -5.05
CA ASP A 104 -30.53 14.55 -4.96
C ASP A 104 -30.96 14.32 -3.49
N LEU A 105 -30.20 14.86 -2.52
CA LEU A 105 -30.38 14.64 -1.09
C LEU A 105 -30.88 15.91 -0.38
N ALA A 106 -32.09 15.84 0.18
CA ALA A 106 -32.69 16.90 0.99
C ALA A 106 -32.86 16.47 2.46
N VAL A 107 -32.68 17.40 3.41
CA VAL A 107 -32.67 17.09 4.86
C VAL A 107 -34.03 16.59 5.37
N ASP A 108 -35.11 17.09 4.76
CA ASP A 108 -36.52 16.85 5.05
C ASP A 108 -37.15 15.73 4.21
N MET A 109 -36.35 14.98 3.44
CA MET A 109 -36.85 13.88 2.61
C MET A 109 -37.49 12.74 3.43
N GLU A 110 -38.69 12.30 3.06
CA GLU A 110 -39.37 11.17 3.71
C GLU A 110 -38.85 9.80 3.24
N ASN A 111 -38.36 9.72 2.01
CA ASN A 111 -37.80 8.52 1.39
C ASN A 111 -36.55 8.87 0.59
N LEU A 112 -35.60 7.93 0.46
CA LEU A 112 -34.47 8.10 -0.48
C LEU A 112 -34.98 7.94 -1.92
N PRO A 113 -34.46 8.73 -2.88
CA PRO A 113 -34.69 8.49 -4.30
C PRO A 113 -34.05 7.18 -4.76
N ASP A 114 -34.47 6.70 -5.93
CA ASP A 114 -33.88 5.52 -6.58
C ASP A 114 -32.40 5.74 -6.88
N SER A 115 -31.61 4.67 -6.78
CA SER A 115 -30.18 4.73 -7.09
C SER A 115 -29.95 4.97 -8.58
N SER A 116 -29.05 5.90 -8.90
CA SER A 116 -28.64 6.16 -10.28
C SER A 116 -27.84 4.99 -10.86
N ASP A 117 -27.99 4.76 -12.16
CA ASP A 117 -27.12 3.87 -12.94
C ASP A 117 -25.85 4.58 -13.45
N GLY A 118 -25.71 5.89 -13.19
CA GLY A 118 -24.60 6.73 -13.66
C GLY A 118 -23.43 6.87 -12.68
N PRO A 119 -22.35 7.57 -13.10
CA PRO A 119 -21.23 7.93 -12.24
C PRO A 119 -21.67 8.92 -11.14
N SER A 120 -21.27 8.66 -9.90
CA SER A 120 -21.38 9.61 -8.78
C SER A 120 -20.18 9.45 -7.83
N THR A 121 -19.97 10.43 -6.94
CA THR A 121 -18.99 10.33 -5.85
C THR A 121 -19.23 9.10 -4.99
N THR A 122 -20.51 8.73 -4.82
CA THR A 122 -20.94 7.59 -4.02
C THR A 122 -20.67 6.26 -4.71
N ALA A 123 -20.78 6.19 -6.04
CA ALA A 123 -20.36 5.01 -6.81
C ALA A 123 -18.88 4.70 -6.56
N CYS A 124 -18.01 5.71 -6.63
CA CYS A 124 -16.59 5.57 -6.29
C CYS A 124 -16.38 5.05 -4.86
N LEU A 125 -17.08 5.61 -3.87
CA LEU A 125 -17.00 5.14 -2.49
C LEU A 125 -17.40 3.66 -2.35
N VAL A 126 -18.47 3.22 -3.01
CA VAL A 126 -18.94 1.82 -2.99
C VAL A 126 -17.86 0.87 -3.54
N GLN A 127 -17.22 1.20 -4.66
CA GLN A 127 -16.17 0.34 -5.22
C GLN A 127 -14.88 0.36 -4.37
N HIS A 128 -14.50 1.52 -3.81
CA HIS A 128 -13.39 1.61 -2.86
C HIS A 128 -13.64 0.79 -1.59
N ALA A 129 -14.87 0.74 -1.08
CA ALA A 129 -15.25 -0.08 0.07
C ALA A 129 -15.13 -1.58 -0.24
N LYS A 130 -15.60 -2.03 -1.41
CA LYS A 130 -15.43 -3.43 -1.87
C LYS A 130 -13.96 -3.81 -2.02
N LEU A 131 -13.12 -2.90 -2.53
CA LEU A 131 -11.66 -3.12 -2.62
C LEU A 131 -11.01 -3.18 -1.23
N ALA A 132 -11.41 -2.31 -0.30
CA ALA A 132 -10.93 -2.33 1.08
C ALA A 132 -11.29 -3.63 1.83
N GLN A 133 -12.47 -4.20 1.57
CA GLN A 133 -12.86 -5.50 2.15
C GLN A 133 -11.91 -6.64 1.73
N ILE A 134 -11.56 -6.73 0.43
CA ILE A 134 -10.60 -7.75 -0.03
C ILE A 134 -9.15 -7.41 0.36
N ALA A 135 -8.80 -6.12 0.44
CA ALA A 135 -7.52 -5.68 0.98
C ALA A 135 -7.30 -6.16 2.42
N ASN A 136 -8.33 -6.11 3.26
CA ASN A 136 -8.25 -6.64 4.63
C ASN A 136 -8.04 -8.17 4.64
N MET A 137 -8.63 -8.93 3.70
CA MET A 137 -8.40 -10.38 3.61
C MET A 137 -6.97 -10.74 3.17
N VAL A 138 -6.45 -10.05 2.14
CA VAL A 138 -5.04 -10.13 1.72
C VAL A 138 -4.10 -9.73 2.86
N GLN A 139 -4.48 -8.72 3.64
CA GLN A 139 -3.69 -8.28 4.79
C GLN A 139 -3.64 -9.32 5.91
N VAL A 140 -4.75 -9.99 6.24
CA VAL A 140 -4.73 -11.11 7.21
C VAL A 140 -3.76 -12.19 6.75
N GLU A 141 -3.83 -12.57 5.47
CA GLU A 141 -2.98 -13.60 4.87
C GLU A 141 -1.48 -13.24 4.99
N LEU A 142 -1.11 -12.05 4.55
CA LEU A 142 0.29 -11.58 4.56
C LEU A 142 0.84 -11.39 5.97
N LEU A 143 0.02 -10.98 6.94
CA LEU A 143 0.42 -10.86 8.35
C LEU A 143 0.54 -12.22 9.06
N ALA A 144 -0.25 -13.23 8.65
CA ALA A 144 -0.22 -14.56 9.24
C ALA A 144 0.93 -15.44 8.70
N HIS A 145 1.19 -15.38 7.40
CA HIS A 145 2.08 -16.33 6.72
C HIS A 145 3.36 -15.71 6.13
N GLN A 146 3.42 -14.39 5.96
CA GLN A 146 4.47 -13.62 5.25
C GLN A 146 4.60 -13.96 3.75
N ILE A 147 4.68 -15.25 3.42
CA ILE A 147 4.56 -15.79 2.06
C ILE A 147 3.25 -16.58 2.00
N PRO A 148 2.25 -16.16 1.21
CA PRO A 148 0.97 -16.86 1.13
C PRO A 148 1.12 -18.23 0.46
N GLY A 149 0.28 -19.19 0.85
CA GLY A 149 0.19 -20.47 0.16
C GLY A 149 -0.30 -20.29 -1.28
N HIS A 150 0.21 -21.07 -2.24
CA HIS A 150 -0.05 -20.87 -3.67
C HIS A 150 -1.55 -20.79 -4.02
N GLU A 151 -2.34 -21.79 -3.63
CA GLU A 151 -3.79 -21.82 -3.84
C GLU A 151 -4.50 -20.60 -3.21
N ARG A 152 -4.00 -20.16 -2.07
CA ARG A 152 -4.57 -19.05 -1.29
C ARG A 152 -4.25 -17.69 -1.92
N ALA A 153 -3.04 -17.51 -2.43
CA ALA A 153 -2.65 -16.37 -3.25
C ALA A 153 -3.54 -16.29 -4.51
N VAL A 154 -3.62 -17.37 -5.28
CA VAL A 154 -4.48 -17.48 -6.48
C VAL A 154 -5.94 -17.15 -6.18
N THR A 155 -6.50 -17.68 -5.08
CA THR A 155 -7.90 -17.45 -4.68
C THR A 155 -8.15 -15.97 -4.33
N LEU A 156 -7.25 -15.36 -3.57
CA LEU A 156 -7.35 -13.94 -3.21
C LEU A 156 -7.16 -13.05 -4.44
N ASP A 157 -6.18 -13.34 -5.29
CA ASP A 157 -5.86 -12.58 -6.50
C ASP A 157 -7.04 -12.55 -7.48
N ARG A 158 -7.61 -13.72 -7.77
CA ARG A 158 -8.82 -13.88 -8.58
C ARG A 158 -10.01 -13.11 -8.00
N GLY A 159 -10.08 -13.00 -6.66
CA GLY A 159 -11.05 -12.15 -5.98
C GLY A 159 -10.85 -10.66 -6.28
N ILE A 160 -9.61 -10.17 -6.32
CA ILE A 160 -9.29 -8.78 -6.68
C ILE A 160 -9.65 -8.53 -8.16
N ALA A 161 -9.26 -9.44 -9.04
CA ALA A 161 -9.60 -9.39 -10.47
C ALA A 161 -11.12 -9.46 -10.71
N GLN A 162 -11.88 -10.19 -9.89
CA GLN A 162 -13.35 -10.18 -9.93
C GLN A 162 -13.90 -8.80 -9.54
N ARG A 163 -13.38 -8.14 -8.48
CA ARG A 163 -13.79 -6.77 -8.13
C ARG A 163 -13.56 -5.77 -9.26
N HIS A 164 -12.51 -5.96 -10.07
CA HIS A 164 -12.27 -5.12 -11.26
C HIS A 164 -13.26 -5.43 -12.40
N ARG A 165 -13.58 -6.71 -12.64
CA ARG A 165 -14.58 -7.13 -13.65
C ARG A 165 -16.02 -6.75 -13.28
N ASP A 166 -16.33 -6.65 -11.99
CA ASP A 166 -17.63 -6.22 -11.46
C ASP A 166 -17.83 -4.68 -11.47
N LEU A 167 -16.88 -3.90 -12.01
CA LEU A 167 -17.01 -2.45 -12.07
C LEU A 167 -18.05 -2.03 -13.11
N PRO A 168 -18.91 -1.04 -12.81
CA PRO A 168 -19.85 -0.47 -13.78
C PRO A 168 -19.13 0.10 -15.02
N PRO A 169 -19.78 0.13 -16.21
CA PRO A 169 -19.14 0.56 -17.46
C PRO A 169 -18.49 1.94 -17.43
N TYR A 170 -19.00 2.87 -16.61
CA TYR A 170 -18.43 4.20 -16.44
C TYR A 170 -17.09 4.24 -15.67
N PHE A 171 -16.60 3.10 -15.18
CA PHE A 171 -15.22 2.94 -14.67
C PHE A 171 -14.21 2.53 -15.75
N ASP A 172 -14.60 2.37 -17.03
CA ASP A 172 -13.66 2.12 -18.13
C ASP A 172 -12.56 3.21 -18.17
N GLU A 173 -11.31 2.79 -18.42
CA GLU A 173 -10.16 3.67 -18.55
C GLU A 173 -10.20 4.49 -19.85
N LYS A 174 -10.86 3.98 -20.89
CA LYS A 174 -11.07 4.66 -22.17
C LYS A 174 -12.09 5.79 -22.09
N LEU A 175 -13.04 5.72 -21.15
CA LEU A 175 -14.02 6.76 -20.92
C LEU A 175 -13.40 7.85 -20.03
N VAL A 176 -13.15 9.03 -20.58
CA VAL A 176 -12.69 10.19 -19.79
C VAL A 176 -13.91 10.95 -19.31
N LEU A 177 -14.09 11.01 -17.99
CA LEU A 177 -15.14 11.78 -17.32
C LEU A 177 -14.57 13.05 -16.67
N GLU A 178 -15.41 13.79 -15.95
CA GLU A 178 -14.99 14.97 -15.21
C GLU A 178 -13.97 14.65 -14.11
N THR A 179 -13.11 15.62 -13.78
CA THR A 179 -11.96 15.46 -12.88
C THR A 179 -12.31 14.91 -11.49
N TRP A 180 -13.50 15.24 -10.97
CA TRP A 180 -13.99 14.74 -9.68
C TRP A 180 -14.23 13.23 -9.67
N PHE A 181 -14.47 12.61 -10.83
CA PHE A 181 -14.62 11.16 -10.98
C PHE A 181 -13.31 10.49 -11.43
N GLU A 182 -12.54 11.12 -12.34
CA GLU A 182 -11.27 10.58 -12.84
C GLU A 182 -10.25 10.32 -11.72
N ILE A 183 -10.12 11.24 -10.76
CA ILE A 183 -9.19 11.11 -9.63
C ILE A 183 -9.48 9.85 -8.79
N PRO A 184 -10.68 9.65 -8.19
CA PRO A 184 -10.97 8.44 -7.42
C PRO A 184 -10.98 7.18 -8.29
N LYS A 185 -11.40 7.24 -9.57
CA LYS A 185 -11.29 6.12 -10.53
C LYS A 185 -9.84 5.62 -10.67
N ARG A 186 -8.88 6.54 -10.83
CA ARG A 186 -7.44 6.21 -10.95
C ARG A 186 -6.88 5.66 -9.64
N ILE A 187 -7.21 6.27 -8.50
CA ILE A 187 -6.79 5.76 -7.17
C ILE A 187 -7.33 4.34 -6.95
N LEU A 188 -8.57 4.03 -7.36
CA LEU A 188 -9.13 2.68 -7.26
C LEU A 188 -8.31 1.67 -8.07
N ARG A 189 -8.00 1.98 -9.33
CA ARG A 189 -7.23 1.12 -10.24
C ARG A 189 -5.81 0.88 -9.72
N TRP A 190 -5.08 1.94 -9.34
CA TRP A 190 -3.72 1.82 -8.81
C TRP A 190 -3.67 1.08 -7.46
N ARG A 191 -4.66 1.27 -6.58
CA ARG A 191 -4.78 0.47 -5.34
C ARG A 191 -5.07 -1.00 -5.63
N SER A 192 -5.83 -1.31 -6.68
CA SER A 192 -6.06 -2.70 -7.12
C SER A 192 -4.75 -3.33 -7.60
N PHE A 193 -4.00 -2.66 -8.47
CA PHE A 193 -2.68 -3.12 -8.92
C PHE A 193 -1.71 -3.34 -7.76
N HIS A 194 -1.60 -2.37 -6.85
CA HIS A 194 -0.81 -2.50 -5.63
C HIS A 194 -1.20 -3.75 -4.83
N LEU A 195 -2.51 -4.06 -4.72
CA LEU A 195 -2.98 -5.21 -3.95
C LEU A 195 -2.57 -6.56 -4.58
N HIS A 196 -2.67 -6.70 -5.91
CA HIS A 196 -2.13 -7.85 -6.65
C HIS A 196 -0.61 -8.00 -6.43
N ILE A 197 0.14 -6.89 -6.56
CA ILE A 197 1.60 -6.90 -6.42
C ILE A 197 2.02 -7.33 -5.01
N ILE A 198 1.45 -6.75 -3.94
CA ILE A 198 1.87 -7.10 -2.58
C ILE A 198 1.50 -8.52 -2.16
N LEU A 199 0.44 -9.08 -2.74
CA LEU A 199 0.00 -10.46 -2.49
C LEU A 199 0.96 -11.47 -3.11
N ASN A 200 1.38 -11.25 -4.37
CA ASN A 200 2.13 -12.25 -5.12
C ASN A 200 3.66 -12.07 -5.03
N ARG A 201 4.17 -10.85 -4.81
CA ARG A 201 5.62 -10.60 -4.72
C ARG A 201 6.39 -11.45 -3.70
N PRO A 202 5.84 -11.90 -2.54
CA PRO A 202 6.62 -12.74 -1.62
C PRO A 202 6.93 -14.12 -2.21
N ILE A 203 6.03 -14.65 -3.07
CA ILE A 203 6.25 -15.92 -3.79
C ILE A 203 7.35 -15.72 -4.84
N LEU A 204 7.24 -14.65 -5.64
CA LEU A 204 8.23 -14.28 -6.66
C LEU A 204 9.64 -14.08 -6.03
N PHE A 205 9.74 -13.28 -4.98
CA PHE A 205 11.00 -12.94 -4.33
C PHE A 205 11.63 -14.15 -3.61
N ARG A 206 10.84 -15.09 -3.09
CA ARG A 206 11.37 -16.38 -2.62
C ARG A 206 12.05 -17.15 -3.74
N ILE A 207 11.42 -17.26 -4.91
CA ILE A 207 12.01 -18.00 -6.05
C ILE A 207 13.33 -17.35 -6.48
N ILE A 208 13.37 -16.02 -6.55
CA ILE A 208 14.60 -15.26 -6.86
C ILE A 208 15.70 -15.52 -5.80
N ARG A 209 15.37 -15.41 -4.51
CA ARG A 209 16.30 -15.66 -3.39
C ARG A 209 16.86 -17.08 -3.42
N ASP A 210 15.98 -18.04 -3.70
CA ASP A 210 16.30 -19.47 -3.74
C ASP A 210 16.96 -19.87 -5.10
N LYS A 211 17.29 -18.88 -5.96
CA LYS A 211 17.92 -19.01 -7.30
C LYS A 211 17.14 -19.90 -8.28
N GLY A 212 15.82 -19.96 -8.15
CA GLY A 212 14.93 -20.67 -9.06
C GLY A 212 14.60 -19.87 -10.33
N THR A 213 14.22 -20.57 -11.39
CA THR A 213 13.80 -19.96 -12.67
C THR A 213 12.43 -19.28 -12.54
N LEU A 214 12.29 -18.09 -13.12
CA LEU A 214 11.03 -17.33 -13.15
C LEU A 214 10.08 -17.85 -14.23
N ASP A 215 9.40 -18.96 -13.97
CA ASP A 215 8.41 -19.54 -14.89
C ASP A 215 7.09 -18.75 -14.89
N ARG A 216 6.81 -18.03 -16.00
CA ARG A 216 5.54 -17.30 -16.22
C ARG A 216 4.32 -18.21 -16.42
N SER A 217 4.47 -19.53 -16.51
CA SER A 217 3.34 -20.47 -16.47
C SER A 217 2.64 -20.51 -15.09
N VAL A 218 3.34 -20.09 -14.03
CA VAL A 218 2.86 -20.08 -12.65
C VAL A 218 2.05 -18.81 -12.35
N GLU A 219 0.75 -18.95 -12.07
CA GLU A 219 -0.23 -17.84 -11.95
C GLU A 219 0.23 -16.69 -11.01
N PRO A 220 0.74 -16.91 -9.78
CA PRO A 220 1.30 -15.83 -8.97
C PRO A 220 2.52 -15.10 -9.55
N ILE A 221 3.36 -15.78 -10.35
CA ILE A 221 4.57 -15.19 -10.95
C ILE A 221 4.16 -14.25 -12.09
N SER A 222 3.33 -14.74 -13.02
CA SER A 222 2.80 -13.91 -14.11
C SER A 222 1.94 -12.78 -13.59
N ALA A 223 1.01 -13.03 -12.66
CA ALA A 223 0.18 -11.98 -12.07
C ALA A 223 1.01 -10.86 -11.42
N CYS A 224 2.10 -11.19 -10.71
CA CYS A 224 2.97 -10.17 -10.10
C CYS A 224 3.72 -9.33 -11.15
N LEU A 225 4.25 -9.96 -12.21
CA LEU A 225 5.03 -9.28 -13.25
C LEU A 225 4.12 -8.43 -14.16
N ASP A 226 3.04 -9.03 -14.66
CA ASP A 226 2.11 -8.43 -15.62
C ASP A 226 1.35 -7.25 -14.99
N VAL A 227 0.98 -7.34 -13.70
CA VAL A 227 0.32 -6.23 -12.99
C VAL A 227 1.32 -5.16 -12.56
N ALA A 228 2.58 -5.49 -12.28
CA ALA A 228 3.61 -4.48 -12.08
C ALA A 228 3.86 -3.65 -13.36
N GLU A 229 3.92 -4.30 -14.52
CA GLU A 229 4.00 -3.65 -15.83
C GLU A 229 2.81 -2.71 -16.09
N GLN A 230 1.57 -3.22 -16.01
CA GLN A 230 0.36 -2.40 -16.15
C GLN A 230 0.28 -1.23 -15.17
N CYS A 231 0.78 -1.40 -13.94
CA CYS A 231 0.80 -0.34 -12.94
C CYS A 231 1.77 0.78 -13.31
N ILE A 232 2.97 0.43 -13.79
CA ILE A 232 3.96 1.40 -14.28
C ILE A 232 3.41 2.13 -15.50
N GLU A 233 2.89 1.41 -16.49
CA GLU A 233 2.31 2.01 -17.70
C GLU A 233 1.16 2.98 -17.39
N SER A 234 0.18 2.56 -16.57
CA SER A 234 -0.99 3.38 -16.23
C SER A 234 -0.62 4.64 -15.43
N ILE A 235 0.39 4.57 -14.55
CA ILE A 235 0.86 5.75 -13.81
C ILE A 235 1.70 6.66 -14.71
N CYS A 236 2.71 6.12 -15.40
CA CYS A 236 3.61 6.92 -16.25
C CYS A 236 2.84 7.62 -17.38
N ALA A 237 1.98 6.90 -18.12
CA ALA A 237 1.19 7.48 -19.20
C ALA A 237 0.21 8.58 -18.71
N TYR A 238 -0.27 8.49 -17.47
CA TYR A 238 -1.08 9.55 -16.87
C TYR A 238 -0.24 10.78 -16.49
N LEU A 239 0.92 10.58 -15.86
CA LEU A 239 1.84 11.67 -15.48
C LEU A 239 2.42 12.40 -16.70
N GLU A 240 2.68 11.67 -17.80
CA GLU A 240 3.15 12.21 -19.07
C GLU A 240 2.09 13.06 -19.79
N ARG A 241 0.80 12.71 -19.63
CA ARG A 241 -0.33 13.39 -20.28
C ARG A 241 -0.88 14.57 -19.47
N GLU A 242 -0.99 14.43 -18.15
CA GLU A 242 -1.70 15.36 -17.26
C GLU A 242 -0.78 15.92 -16.14
N PRO A 243 0.35 16.57 -16.47
CA PRO A 243 1.38 16.95 -15.50
C PRO A 243 0.93 17.98 -14.46
N GLU A 244 -0.14 18.74 -14.73
CA GLU A 244 -0.64 19.79 -13.83
C GLU A 244 -1.70 19.29 -12.82
N HIS A 245 -2.35 18.13 -13.09
CA HIS A 245 -3.51 17.63 -12.34
C HIS A 245 -3.14 16.72 -11.15
N LEU A 246 -2.00 16.96 -10.50
CA LEU A 246 -1.40 16.05 -9.51
C LEU A 246 -1.96 16.16 -8.07
N ASN A 247 -2.78 17.18 -7.80
CA ASN A 247 -3.23 17.52 -6.45
C ASN A 247 -4.03 16.38 -5.78
N GLY A 248 -3.39 15.71 -4.81
CA GLY A 248 -3.94 14.56 -4.08
C GLY A 248 -3.68 13.20 -4.72
N LEU A 249 -3.34 13.15 -6.02
CA LEU A 249 -2.90 11.92 -6.71
C LEU A 249 -1.42 11.60 -6.46
N GLY A 250 -0.57 12.63 -6.33
CA GLY A 250 0.90 12.45 -6.29
C GLY A 250 1.41 11.46 -5.25
N TRP A 251 0.77 11.36 -4.07
CA TRP A 251 1.14 10.35 -3.06
C TRP A 251 0.84 8.91 -3.54
N TYR A 252 -0.35 8.69 -4.11
CA TYR A 252 -0.74 7.37 -4.63
C TYR A 252 0.09 6.97 -5.85
N ALA A 253 0.36 7.93 -6.75
CA ALA A 253 1.23 7.73 -7.91
C ALA A 253 2.63 7.30 -7.47
N THR A 254 3.30 8.07 -6.59
CA THR A 254 4.63 7.70 -6.05
C THR A 254 4.61 6.34 -5.37
N TYR A 255 3.64 6.07 -4.50
CA TYR A 255 3.60 4.84 -3.70
C TYR A 255 3.33 3.58 -4.53
N CYS A 256 2.43 3.65 -5.51
CA CYS A 256 2.13 2.52 -6.38
C CYS A 256 3.25 2.31 -7.42
N LEU A 257 3.78 3.39 -8.00
CA LEU A 257 4.89 3.34 -8.97
C LEU A 257 6.15 2.75 -8.35
N ILE A 258 6.60 3.24 -7.18
CA ILE A 258 7.79 2.65 -6.53
C ILE A 258 7.56 1.17 -6.21
N THR A 259 6.36 0.78 -5.75
CA THR A 259 6.06 -0.62 -5.42
C THR A 259 6.09 -1.53 -6.65
N ALA A 260 5.57 -1.06 -7.79
CA ALA A 260 5.58 -1.80 -9.05
C ALA A 260 6.99 -1.87 -9.67
N THR A 261 7.70 -0.75 -9.75
CA THR A 261 9.06 -0.72 -10.31
C THR A 261 10.04 -1.54 -9.45
N PHE A 262 9.84 -1.64 -8.13
CA PHE A 262 10.69 -2.46 -7.27
C PHE A 262 10.65 -3.95 -7.65
N VAL A 263 9.49 -4.48 -8.07
CA VAL A 263 9.36 -5.87 -8.57
C VAL A 263 10.31 -6.09 -9.75
N GLN A 264 10.23 -5.21 -10.75
CA GLN A 264 11.05 -5.32 -11.96
C GLN A 264 12.52 -5.02 -11.69
N ALA A 265 12.83 -4.13 -10.75
CA ALA A 265 14.20 -3.85 -10.32
C ALA A 265 14.84 -5.08 -9.65
N THR A 266 14.12 -5.76 -8.75
CA THR A 266 14.58 -7.01 -8.15
C THR A 266 14.79 -8.09 -9.22
N CYS A 267 13.86 -8.27 -10.15
CA CYS A 267 14.04 -9.25 -11.23
C CYS A 267 15.26 -8.95 -12.10
N TYR A 268 15.47 -7.68 -12.48
CA TYR A 268 16.61 -7.25 -13.29
C TYR A 268 17.97 -7.35 -12.58
N ILE A 269 18.03 -7.13 -11.27
CA ILE A 269 19.26 -7.26 -10.48
C ILE A 269 19.68 -8.72 -10.30
N TYR A 270 18.72 -9.61 -10.02
CA TYR A 270 19.02 -11.01 -9.69
C TYR A 270 18.97 -11.98 -10.88
N ASP A 271 18.29 -11.62 -11.97
CA ASP A 271 18.31 -12.35 -13.24
C ASP A 271 18.51 -11.38 -14.44
N PRO A 272 19.69 -10.76 -14.57
CA PRO A 272 19.96 -9.80 -15.64
C PRO A 272 20.07 -10.45 -17.03
N ALA A 273 20.22 -11.77 -17.10
CA ALA A 273 20.24 -12.53 -18.35
C ALA A 273 18.83 -12.94 -18.82
N HIS A 274 17.79 -12.67 -18.03
CA HIS A 274 16.40 -12.97 -18.38
C HIS A 274 15.97 -12.27 -19.67
N THR A 275 15.10 -12.93 -20.45
CA THR A 275 14.59 -12.39 -21.72
C THR A 275 13.83 -11.06 -21.58
N LEU A 276 13.29 -10.77 -20.39
CA LEU A 276 12.60 -9.53 -20.05
C LEU A 276 13.50 -8.45 -19.41
N ALA A 277 14.79 -8.72 -19.19
CA ALA A 277 15.72 -7.75 -18.59
C ALA A 277 15.75 -6.39 -19.33
N PRO A 278 15.72 -6.31 -20.68
CA PRO A 278 15.63 -5.04 -21.39
C PRO A 278 14.32 -4.26 -21.09
N THR A 279 13.20 -4.98 -20.98
CA THR A 279 11.89 -4.40 -20.66
C THR A 279 11.87 -3.83 -19.24
N TRP A 280 12.33 -4.61 -18.25
CA TRP A 280 12.47 -4.15 -16.87
C TRP A 280 13.36 -2.91 -16.79
N LYS A 281 14.52 -2.92 -17.47
CA LYS A 281 15.43 -1.77 -17.53
C LYS A 281 14.79 -0.52 -18.13
N SER A 282 13.96 -0.67 -19.18
CA SER A 282 13.23 0.43 -19.80
C SER A 282 12.19 1.03 -18.83
N HIS A 283 11.43 0.20 -18.14
CA HIS A 283 10.46 0.63 -17.13
C HIS A 283 11.12 1.29 -15.91
N LEU A 284 12.28 0.81 -15.47
CA LEU A 284 13.07 1.48 -14.42
C LEU A 284 13.44 2.91 -14.83
N LYS A 285 13.93 3.10 -16.06
CA LYS A 285 14.28 4.42 -16.60
C LYS A 285 13.03 5.33 -16.67
N ARG A 286 11.93 4.86 -17.27
CA ARG A 286 10.67 5.61 -17.37
C ARG A 286 10.09 6.00 -15.99
N ALA A 287 10.18 5.12 -15.01
CA ALA A 287 9.75 5.41 -13.63
C ALA A 287 10.63 6.48 -12.95
N VAL A 288 11.95 6.42 -13.15
CA VAL A 288 12.90 7.46 -12.66
C VAL A 288 12.57 8.83 -13.28
N ASP A 289 12.26 8.90 -14.57
CA ASP A 289 11.90 10.14 -15.25
C ASP A 289 10.56 10.69 -14.73
N CYS A 290 9.53 9.85 -14.62
CA CYS A 290 8.22 10.24 -14.07
C CYS A 290 8.30 10.72 -12.61
N LEU A 291 9.10 10.05 -11.77
CA LEU A 291 9.33 10.47 -10.38
C LEU A 291 10.15 11.75 -10.27
N SER A 292 11.03 12.04 -11.24
CA SER A 292 11.75 13.31 -11.33
C SER A 292 10.78 14.47 -11.54
N ASN A 293 9.84 14.33 -12.47
CA ASN A 293 8.82 15.34 -12.76
C ASN A 293 7.85 15.52 -11.57
N LEU A 294 7.41 14.41 -10.98
CA LEU A 294 6.51 14.40 -9.82
C LEU A 294 7.14 15.02 -8.55
N GLY A 295 8.48 14.98 -8.43
CA GLY A 295 9.23 15.49 -7.28
C GLY A 295 8.98 16.96 -6.94
N ALA A 296 8.69 17.79 -7.95
CA ALA A 296 8.39 19.21 -7.77
C ALA A 296 7.13 19.47 -6.90
N THR A 297 6.15 18.55 -6.92
CA THR A 297 4.91 18.66 -6.11
C THR A 297 4.88 17.68 -4.95
N ASN A 298 5.67 16.59 -5.00
CA ASN A 298 5.76 15.58 -3.95
C ASN A 298 7.22 15.22 -3.62
N SER A 299 7.77 15.74 -2.52
CA SER A 299 9.15 15.48 -2.10
C SER A 299 9.49 14.00 -1.87
N THR A 300 8.49 13.15 -1.58
CA THR A 300 8.70 11.70 -1.48
C THR A 300 9.02 11.05 -2.84
N ALA A 301 8.61 11.67 -3.95
CA ALA A 301 8.94 11.19 -5.30
C ALA A 301 10.42 11.37 -5.64
N PHE A 302 11.08 12.44 -5.17
CA PHE A 302 12.53 12.58 -5.30
C PHE A 302 13.27 11.48 -4.52
N ARG A 303 12.86 11.18 -3.27
CA ARG A 303 13.43 10.07 -2.49
C ARG A 303 13.27 8.73 -3.24
N ALA A 304 12.10 8.48 -3.83
CA ALA A 304 11.83 7.29 -4.63
C ALA A 304 12.71 7.22 -5.91
N ARG A 305 12.83 8.33 -6.64
CA ARG A 305 13.73 8.47 -7.80
C ARG A 305 15.17 8.12 -7.43
N ASP A 306 15.69 8.69 -6.34
CA ASP A 306 17.09 8.53 -5.94
C ASP A 306 17.43 7.10 -5.46
N ILE A 307 16.42 6.34 -5.03
CA ILE A 307 16.56 4.90 -4.77
C ILE A 307 16.60 4.13 -6.10
N LEU A 308 15.61 4.32 -6.98
CA LEU A 308 15.54 3.58 -8.25
C LEU A 308 16.73 3.88 -9.17
N LYS A 309 17.21 5.13 -9.18
CA LYS A 309 18.40 5.53 -9.92
C LYS A 309 19.66 4.82 -9.41
N ARG A 310 19.87 4.75 -8.09
CA ARG A 310 21.01 4.01 -7.52
C ARG A 310 20.98 2.53 -7.88
N LEU A 311 19.81 1.88 -7.84
CA LEU A 311 19.65 0.48 -8.25
C LEU A 311 20.01 0.28 -9.74
N LEU A 312 19.60 1.21 -10.60
CA LEU A 312 19.93 1.20 -12.01
C LEU A 312 21.44 1.40 -12.24
N ASP A 313 22.04 2.44 -11.65
CA ASP A 313 23.47 2.76 -11.79
C ASP A 313 24.36 1.60 -11.30
N GLN A 314 24.00 0.96 -10.17
CA GLN A 314 24.69 -0.21 -9.63
C GLN A 314 24.60 -1.45 -10.54
N SER A 315 23.44 -1.69 -11.16
CA SER A 315 23.28 -2.81 -12.09
C SER A 315 24.09 -2.64 -13.38
N GLU A 316 24.20 -1.40 -13.90
CA GLU A 316 25.03 -1.10 -15.07
C GLU A 316 26.54 -1.24 -14.75
N LEU A 317 26.95 -0.88 -13.52
CA LEU A 317 28.32 -1.13 -13.05
C LEU A 317 28.63 -2.62 -12.93
N PHE A 318 27.74 -3.43 -12.34
CA PHE A 318 27.96 -4.88 -12.21
C PHE A 318 28.08 -5.58 -13.56
N LEU A 319 27.21 -5.23 -14.52
CA LEU A 319 27.27 -5.79 -15.87
C LEU A 319 28.55 -5.39 -16.60
N SER A 320 28.97 -4.13 -16.53
CA SER A 320 30.22 -3.71 -17.17
C SER A 320 31.48 -4.39 -16.59
N LEU A 321 31.47 -4.76 -15.30
CA LEU A 321 32.53 -5.58 -14.69
C LEU A 321 32.50 -7.04 -15.18
N CYS A 322 31.33 -7.63 -15.39
CA CYS A 322 31.19 -8.98 -15.94
C CYS A 322 31.52 -9.06 -17.44
N GLU A 323 31.42 -7.96 -18.18
CA GLU A 323 31.80 -7.87 -19.59
C GLU A 323 33.31 -7.66 -19.80
N THR A 324 34.09 -7.34 -18.75
CA THR A 324 35.55 -7.36 -18.85
C THR A 324 36.11 -8.80 -18.79
N PRO A 325 36.91 -9.25 -19.77
CA PRO A 325 37.41 -10.62 -19.80
C PRO A 325 38.54 -10.80 -18.77
N THR A 326 38.23 -11.39 -17.62
CA THR A 326 39.21 -11.86 -16.63
C THR A 326 39.69 -13.28 -16.92
N ASP A 327 40.98 -13.54 -16.65
CA ASP A 327 41.63 -14.84 -16.85
C ASP A 327 40.92 -16.01 -16.14
N PRO A 328 40.94 -17.23 -16.71
CA PRO A 328 40.07 -18.35 -16.31
C PRO A 328 40.50 -19.09 -15.03
N MET A 329 41.01 -18.38 -14.00
CA MET A 329 41.58 -18.94 -12.77
C MET A 329 41.16 -18.21 -11.47
N ALA A 330 39.96 -17.62 -11.43
CA ALA A 330 39.45 -16.93 -10.24
C ALA A 330 37.92 -17.10 -10.06
N ASP A 331 37.46 -18.32 -9.83
CA ASP A 331 36.03 -18.61 -9.61
C ASP A 331 35.69 -18.86 -8.11
N SER A 332 34.41 -18.72 -7.75
CA SER A 332 33.75 -18.85 -6.43
C SER A 332 33.65 -17.63 -5.49
N SER A 333 34.50 -16.59 -5.59
CA SER A 333 34.44 -15.45 -4.63
C SER A 333 33.43 -14.37 -5.01
N LEU A 334 33.20 -14.12 -6.31
CA LEU A 334 32.40 -12.99 -6.80
C LEU A 334 30.90 -13.11 -6.48
N GLN A 335 30.34 -14.33 -6.46
CA GLN A 335 28.90 -14.53 -6.20
C GLN A 335 28.50 -14.33 -4.73
N SER A 336 29.46 -14.32 -3.79
CA SER A 336 29.20 -14.00 -2.37
C SER A 336 28.84 -12.53 -2.17
N SER A 337 29.30 -11.65 -3.07
CA SER A 337 29.05 -10.20 -2.98
C SER A 337 27.57 -9.81 -3.10
N ALA A 338 26.78 -10.56 -3.88
CA ALA A 338 25.36 -10.27 -4.14
C ALA A 338 24.48 -10.31 -2.87
N VAL A 339 24.90 -11.03 -1.83
CA VAL A 339 24.20 -11.07 -0.54
C VAL A 339 24.57 -9.85 0.32
N GLY A 340 25.84 -9.46 0.33
CA GLY A 340 26.32 -8.29 1.10
C GLY A 340 25.86 -6.92 0.58
N ILE A 341 25.43 -6.82 -0.69
CA ILE A 341 24.94 -5.57 -1.30
C ILE A 341 23.70 -5.01 -0.56
N TRP A 342 22.84 -5.87 -0.01
CA TRP A 342 21.69 -5.41 0.79
C TRP A 342 22.04 -5.09 2.25
N GLU A 343 22.96 -5.82 2.87
CA GLU A 343 23.40 -5.53 4.24
C GLU A 343 24.14 -4.18 4.34
N LEU A 344 24.90 -3.79 3.30
CA LEU A 344 25.54 -2.48 3.24
C LEU A 344 24.54 -1.32 3.17
N THR A 345 23.39 -1.51 2.51
CA THR A 345 22.35 -0.46 2.43
C THR A 345 21.50 -0.34 3.70
N THR A 346 21.53 -1.34 4.60
CA THR A 346 20.89 -1.25 5.94
C THR A 346 21.87 -0.86 7.05
N GLN A 347 23.15 -1.26 6.97
CA GLN A 347 24.16 -0.94 8.00
C GLN A 347 24.60 0.53 8.00
N ASP A 348 24.59 1.22 6.85
CA ASP A 348 25.03 2.62 6.75
C ASP A 348 24.04 3.65 7.37
N GLN A 349 22.95 3.16 7.98
CA GLN A 349 22.07 3.94 8.88
C GLN A 349 22.11 3.52 10.35
N ALA A 350 22.90 2.49 10.71
CA ALA A 350 22.98 1.96 12.08
C ALA A 350 24.25 2.41 12.83
N SER A 351 25.23 3.01 12.14
CA SER A 351 26.57 3.32 12.68
C SER A 351 26.64 4.56 13.59
N THR A 352 25.55 5.33 13.72
CA THR A 352 25.50 6.58 14.51
C THR A 352 24.49 6.57 15.67
N SER A 353 24.38 5.46 16.41
CA SER A 353 23.93 5.57 17.82
C SER A 353 24.57 4.54 18.76
N HIS A 354 24.99 5.03 19.93
CA HIS A 354 25.35 4.28 21.15
C HIS A 354 26.46 3.20 21.09
N LYS A 355 27.72 3.66 21.10
CA LYS A 355 28.75 3.05 21.98
C LYS A 355 28.81 3.79 23.32
N ALA A 356 28.12 3.30 24.35
CA ALA A 356 28.43 3.61 25.75
C ALA A 356 27.80 2.59 26.73
N ALA A 357 28.61 2.12 27.68
CA ALA A 357 28.21 1.46 28.93
C ALA A 357 27.31 0.22 28.86
N ALA A 358 27.92 -0.96 28.66
CA ALA A 358 27.46 -2.17 29.32
C ALA A 358 27.91 -2.16 30.79
N GLN A 359 27.04 -2.50 31.74
CA GLN A 359 27.47 -2.90 33.08
C GLN A 359 26.48 -3.86 33.74
N ASP A 360 27.01 -4.97 34.25
CA ASP A 360 26.26 -6.08 34.85
C ASP A 360 25.42 -5.72 36.07
N ARG A 361 24.30 -6.44 36.26
CA ARG A 361 23.88 -7.00 37.57
C ARG A 361 22.74 -8.03 37.49
N ASN A 362 23.14 -9.26 37.19
CA ASN A 362 22.84 -10.51 37.92
C ASN A 362 21.58 -10.66 38.83
N THR A 363 20.91 -11.81 38.64
CA THR A 363 20.40 -12.82 39.63
C THR A 363 18.97 -12.85 40.26
N ILE A 364 18.39 -14.08 40.20
CA ILE A 364 17.51 -14.81 41.18
C ILE A 364 15.98 -14.52 41.14
N PHE A 365 15.11 -15.42 40.62
CA PHE A 365 14.49 -16.65 41.22
C PHE A 365 13.45 -16.33 42.34
N LEU A 366 12.24 -16.92 42.47
CA LEU A 366 11.41 -17.97 41.80
C LEU A 366 9.91 -17.70 42.14
N GLY A 367 8.84 -18.40 41.66
CA GLY A 367 8.71 -19.54 40.73
C GLY A 367 7.24 -20.00 40.53
N GLU A 368 7.04 -21.00 39.64
CA GLU A 368 5.89 -21.95 39.48
C GLU A 368 4.43 -21.40 39.49
N ARG A 369 3.60 -21.48 38.43
CA ARG A 369 3.23 -22.67 37.61
C ARG A 369 2.34 -22.25 36.41
N ALA A 370 2.71 -22.59 35.17
CA ALA A 370 1.80 -22.85 34.03
C ALA A 370 2.54 -23.44 32.82
N MET A 371 1.82 -24.25 32.02
CA MET A 371 2.30 -25.09 30.91
C MET A 371 3.00 -24.36 29.73
N PRO A 372 3.81 -25.06 28.90
CA PRO A 372 4.65 -24.44 27.89
C PRO A 372 3.91 -24.09 26.58
N PHE A 373 4.05 -22.83 26.15
CA PHE A 373 3.86 -22.44 24.75
C PHE A 373 5.22 -22.46 24.03
N PRO A 374 5.40 -23.25 22.95
CA PRO A 374 6.68 -23.31 22.26
C PRO A 374 6.90 -22.12 21.32
N PHE A 375 8.09 -21.52 21.43
CA PHE A 375 8.79 -20.75 20.40
C PHE A 375 8.14 -19.47 19.85
N TYR A 376 8.51 -18.35 20.48
CA TYR A 376 8.86 -17.15 19.71
C TYR A 376 10.06 -17.49 18.80
N ALA A 377 9.82 -17.61 17.49
CA ALA A 377 10.90 -17.76 16.52
C ALA A 377 11.60 -16.41 16.31
N GLN A 378 12.78 -16.25 16.91
CA GLN A 378 13.76 -15.30 16.39
C GLN A 378 14.27 -15.81 15.04
N SER A 379 13.78 -15.23 13.95
CA SER A 379 14.42 -15.34 12.62
C SER A 379 14.40 -13.97 11.96
N SER A 380 15.58 -13.36 11.90
CA SER A 380 15.81 -11.98 11.49
C SER A 380 16.44 -11.95 10.09
N SER A 381 15.64 -11.67 9.07
CA SER A 381 16.09 -11.22 7.73
C SER A 381 14.89 -10.85 6.84
N ASP A 382 13.93 -11.76 6.69
CA ASP A 382 12.78 -11.61 5.77
C ASP A 382 11.83 -10.44 6.14
N ALA A 383 11.85 -9.99 7.41
CA ALA A 383 11.10 -8.81 7.85
C ALA A 383 11.61 -7.49 7.24
N GLU A 384 12.90 -7.38 6.89
CA GLU A 384 13.47 -6.13 6.38
C GLU A 384 12.99 -5.79 4.96
N LEU A 385 12.66 -6.79 4.14
CA LEU A 385 12.24 -6.56 2.75
C LEU A 385 10.83 -5.95 2.66
N LEU A 386 9.92 -6.36 3.55
CA LEU A 386 8.59 -5.73 3.70
C LEU A 386 8.67 -4.39 4.43
N ASP A 387 9.63 -4.23 5.34
CA ASP A 387 9.81 -3.00 6.10
C ASP A 387 10.65 -1.97 5.35
N ALA A 388 11.41 -2.30 4.30
CA ALA A 388 12.19 -1.36 3.51
C ALA A 388 11.31 -0.31 2.83
N THR A 389 10.37 -0.73 1.96
CA THR A 389 9.41 0.18 1.30
C THR A 389 8.55 0.96 2.31
N ARG A 390 8.36 0.42 3.52
CA ARG A 390 7.62 1.07 4.61
C ARG A 390 8.47 2.11 5.36
N ARG A 391 9.68 1.77 5.81
CA ARG A 391 10.67 2.64 6.49
C ARG A 391 10.98 3.86 5.61
N ILE A 392 11.13 3.68 4.30
CA ILE A 392 11.37 4.75 3.32
C ILE A 392 10.31 5.87 3.38
N MET A 393 9.04 5.52 3.64
CA MET A 393 7.93 6.48 3.78
C MET A 393 7.68 6.94 5.23
N LEU A 394 8.39 6.38 6.22
CA LEU A 394 8.17 6.63 7.65
C LEU A 394 9.28 7.43 8.34
N GLN A 395 10.43 7.64 7.71
CA GLN A 395 11.55 8.38 8.29
C GLN A 395 11.35 9.91 8.28
N GLU A 396 10.95 10.42 9.45
CA GLU A 396 11.43 11.67 10.06
C GLU A 396 11.64 11.43 11.55
N SER A 397 12.87 11.65 12.05
CA SER A 397 13.16 11.79 13.48
C SER A 397 14.23 12.85 13.69
N SER A 398 13.82 13.95 14.33
CA SER A 398 14.66 14.87 15.12
C SER A 398 16.02 15.28 14.55
N ASP A 399 16.04 16.43 13.87
CA ASP A 399 17.10 17.43 14.09
C ASP A 399 16.45 18.82 14.15
N SER A 400 16.11 19.23 15.38
CA SER A 400 15.67 20.57 15.71
C SER A 400 16.01 20.84 17.19
N THR A 401 17.28 21.11 17.45
CA THR A 401 17.78 21.62 18.73
C THR A 401 18.42 22.97 18.52
N PHE A 402 17.90 23.96 19.27
CA PHE A 402 18.21 25.39 19.28
C PHE A 402 17.65 26.22 18.11
#